data_AF-F5SYP2-F1
#
_entry.id   AF-F5SYP2-F1
#
_cell.length_a   1.000
_cell.length_b   1.000
_cell.length_c   1.000
_cell.angle_alpha   90.00
_cell.angle_beta   90.00
_cell.angle_gamma   90.00
#
_symmetry.space_group_name_H-M   'P 1'
#
loop_
_entity.id
_entity.type
_entity.pdbx_description
1 polymer ?
#
loop_
_entity_poly.entity_id
_entity_poly.type
_entity_poly.pdbx_seq_one_letter_code
_entity_poly.pdbx_strand_id
1 'polypeptide(L)'
;MSTNNAENITIWRLTDGKPGHQSQSLGLVNALKRKMPCESFDIPVSGRLQPVFDLLSTTWPAGQGLPLPDLIVGAGHRTHLHMLAAKKVYGGQTIVLMQPSLPVSFFDLSLIPEHDYYQGGGNVLETRGVLNPIHAAGET
;
A
#
# COMPACT_ATOMS: atom_id res chain seq x y z
N MET A 1 -15.57 16.59 29.26
CA MET A 1 -14.44 16.98 28.40
C MET A 1 -13.83 15.70 27.87
N SER A 2 -14.30 15.23 26.71
CA SER A 2 -13.78 14.00 26.10
C SER A 2 -12.57 14.40 25.25
N THR A 3 -11.39 13.96 25.68
CA THR A 3 -10.17 14.06 24.89
C THR A 3 -10.36 13.25 23.60
N ASN A 4 -10.34 13.91 22.43
CA ASN A 4 -10.23 13.23 21.15
C ASN A 4 -8.95 12.40 21.18
N ASN A 5 -9.07 11.10 21.43
CA ASN A 5 -7.99 10.15 21.16
C ASN A 5 -7.91 10.08 19.64
N ALA A 6 -7.00 10.85 19.04
CA ALA A 6 -6.67 10.65 17.64
C ALA A 6 -5.95 9.31 17.57
N GLU A 7 -6.72 8.22 17.47
CA GLU A 7 -6.20 6.87 17.28
C GLU A 7 -5.20 6.92 16.12
N ASN A 8 -3.95 6.55 16.42
CA ASN A 8 -2.85 6.64 15.49
C ASN A 8 -3.05 5.59 14.40
N ILE A 9 -3.15 6.01 13.14
CA ILE A 9 -3.43 5.10 12.02
C ILE A 9 -2.26 4.13 11.85
N THR A 10 -2.52 2.83 11.93
CA THR A 10 -1.52 1.78 11.71
C THR A 10 -1.46 1.42 10.22
N ILE A 11 -0.29 1.62 9.61
CA ILE A 11 -0.04 1.34 8.20
C ILE A 11 0.92 0.16 8.07
N TRP A 12 0.50 -0.89 7.41
CA TRP A 12 1.40 -1.95 6.96
C TRP A 12 1.86 -1.67 5.54
N ARG A 13 3.17 -1.56 5.33
CA ARG A 13 3.77 -1.36 4.00
C ARG A 13 4.44 -2.65 3.53
N LEU A 14 3.82 -3.31 2.57
CA LEU A 14 4.33 -4.55 1.99
C LEU A 14 5.39 -4.21 0.93
N THR A 15 6.60 -4.73 1.09
CA THR A 15 7.75 -4.39 0.24
C THR A 15 8.28 -5.61 -0.52
N ASP A 16 8.49 -5.48 -1.83
CA ASP A 16 8.96 -6.57 -2.69
C ASP A 16 10.47 -6.53 -3.01
N GLY A 17 11.19 -5.59 -2.39
CA GLY A 17 12.62 -5.40 -2.59
C GLY A 17 13.01 -4.52 -3.79
N LYS A 18 12.07 -4.11 -4.65
CA LYS A 18 12.41 -3.28 -5.82
C LYS A 18 12.51 -1.79 -5.47
N PRO A 19 13.63 -1.09 -5.79
CA PRO A 19 13.82 0.32 -5.39
C PRO A 19 12.72 1.28 -5.84
N GLY A 20 12.21 1.13 -7.06
CA GLY A 20 11.10 1.96 -7.57
C GLY A 20 9.82 1.80 -6.76
N HIS A 21 9.43 0.56 -6.47
CA HIS A 21 8.24 0.24 -5.67
C HIS A 21 8.38 0.74 -4.23
N GLN A 22 9.57 0.58 -3.64
CA GLN A 22 9.86 1.09 -2.30
C GLN A 22 9.74 2.60 -2.25
N SER A 23 10.28 3.32 -3.24
CA SER A 23 10.22 4.78 -3.31
C SER A 23 8.79 5.29 -3.40
N GLN A 24 7.95 4.66 -4.25
CA GLN A 24 6.54 5.01 -4.40
C GLN A 24 5.73 4.78 -3.11
N SER A 25 5.83 3.57 -2.54
CA SER A 25 5.11 3.22 -1.31
C SER A 25 5.56 4.05 -0.10
N LEU A 26 6.86 4.31 0.03
CA LEU A 26 7.38 5.20 1.07
C LEU A 26 6.92 6.65 0.88
N GLY A 27 6.89 7.14 -0.36
CA GLY A 27 6.38 8.47 -0.71
C GLY A 27 4.94 8.68 -0.26
N LEU A 28 4.06 7.69 -0.52
CA LEU A 28 2.67 7.72 -0.06
C LEU A 28 2.58 7.73 1.48
N VAL A 29 3.26 6.80 2.15
CA VAL A 29 3.23 6.71 3.62
C VAL A 29 3.73 8.00 4.27
N ASN A 30 4.81 8.59 3.75
CA ASN A 30 5.31 9.88 4.23
C ASN A 30 4.32 11.01 3.99
N ALA A 31 3.58 11.00 2.88
CA ALA A 31 2.53 11.99 2.63
C ALA A 31 1.36 11.85 3.63
N LEU A 32 0.95 10.62 3.95
CA LEU A 32 -0.07 10.35 4.96
C LEU A 32 0.37 10.83 6.36
N LYS A 33 1.61 10.52 6.77
CA LYS A 33 2.20 10.98 8.03
C LYS A 33 2.25 12.50 8.18
N ARG A 34 2.33 13.25 7.07
CA ARG A 34 2.26 14.73 7.10
C ARG A 34 0.85 15.28 7.30
N LYS A 35 -0.18 14.45 7.09
CA LYS A 35 -1.59 14.85 7.13
C LYS A 35 -2.32 14.35 8.37
N MET A 36 -1.89 13.23 8.93
CA MET A 36 -2.48 12.64 10.14
C MET A 36 -1.44 11.85 10.94
N PRO A 37 -1.67 11.62 12.24
CA PRO A 37 -0.86 10.69 13.03
C PRO A 37 -0.92 9.29 12.41
N CYS A 38 0.25 8.75 12.02
CA CYS A 38 0.37 7.38 11.58
C CYS A 38 1.63 6.71 12.13
N GLU A 39 1.51 5.43 12.45
CA GLU A 39 2.64 4.51 12.60
C GLU A 39 2.71 3.60 11.38
N SER A 40 3.92 3.23 10.96
CA SER A 40 4.08 2.39 9.76
C SER A 40 5.06 1.25 10.01
N PHE A 41 4.69 0.05 9.60
CA PHE A 41 5.50 -1.16 9.68
C PHE A 41 5.83 -1.68 8.29
N ASP A 42 7.11 -1.81 7.99
CA ASP A 42 7.57 -2.39 6.73
C ASP A 42 7.59 -3.92 6.85
N ILE A 43 6.84 -4.59 5.99
CA ILE A 43 6.76 -6.05 5.96
C ILE A 43 7.34 -6.54 4.63
N PRO A 44 8.57 -7.08 4.63
CA PRO A 44 9.15 -7.67 3.43
C PRO A 44 8.35 -8.89 2.99
N VAL A 45 7.96 -8.92 1.72
CA VAL A 45 7.26 -10.07 1.12
C VAL A 45 8.12 -10.73 0.05
N SER A 46 8.22 -12.05 0.09
CA SER A 46 9.04 -12.83 -0.84
C SER A 46 8.28 -14.06 -1.35
N GLY A 47 8.61 -14.48 -2.58
CA GLY A 47 8.03 -15.66 -3.22
C GLY A 47 6.74 -15.41 -4.01
N ARG A 48 6.54 -16.17 -5.11
CA ARG A 48 5.33 -16.10 -5.95
C ARG A 48 4.32 -17.23 -5.65
N LEU A 49 4.76 -18.30 -4.98
CA LEU A 49 3.99 -19.54 -4.78
C LEU A 49 3.40 -19.71 -3.37
N GLN A 50 4.07 -19.22 -2.31
CA GLN A 50 3.48 -19.17 -0.96
C GLN A 50 2.17 -18.35 -0.85
N PRO A 51 2.00 -17.21 -1.55
CA PRO A 51 0.83 -16.36 -1.34
C PRO A 51 -0.50 -16.98 -1.79
N VAL A 52 -0.48 -17.93 -2.73
CA VAL A 52 -1.68 -18.62 -3.19
C VAL A 52 -2.16 -19.61 -2.12
N PHE A 53 -1.23 -20.33 -1.49
CA PHE A 53 -1.53 -21.18 -0.34
C PHE A 53 -1.97 -20.35 0.87
N ASP A 54 -1.35 -19.19 1.12
CA ASP A 54 -1.75 -18.28 2.20
C ASP A 54 -3.14 -17.67 1.97
N LEU A 55 -3.49 -17.36 0.72
CA LEU A 55 -4.83 -16.85 0.39
C LEU A 55 -5.92 -17.90 0.62
N LEU A 56 -5.60 -19.17 0.39
CA LEU A 56 -6.47 -20.31 0.70
C LEU A 56 -6.44 -20.66 2.20
N SER A 57 -5.32 -20.39 2.87
CA SER A 57 -5.16 -20.50 4.31
C SER A 57 -5.93 -19.39 5.05
N THR A 58 -6.16 -19.59 6.33
CA THR A 58 -6.66 -18.57 7.28
C THR A 58 -5.50 -17.91 8.04
N THR A 59 -4.26 -18.11 7.61
CA THR A 59 -3.06 -17.62 8.29
C THR A 59 -2.17 -16.83 7.33
N TRP A 60 -1.58 -15.75 7.84
CA TRP A 60 -0.54 -14.98 7.16
C TRP A 60 0.51 -14.51 8.18
N PRO A 61 1.59 -15.29 8.41
CA PRO A 61 2.45 -15.10 9.58
C PRO A 61 3.29 -13.81 9.55
N ALA A 62 3.48 -13.19 8.37
CA ALA A 62 4.37 -12.05 8.23
C ALA A 62 3.92 -10.79 9.00
N GLY A 63 2.65 -10.71 9.40
CA GLY A 63 2.11 -9.64 10.24
C GLY A 63 1.96 -10.01 11.72
N GLN A 64 2.37 -11.21 12.13
CA GLN A 64 2.17 -11.68 13.50
C GLN A 64 2.98 -10.85 14.51
N GLY A 65 2.31 -10.43 15.59
CA GLY A 65 2.93 -9.63 16.64
C GLY A 65 2.97 -8.12 16.38
N LEU A 66 2.48 -7.67 15.21
CA LEU A 66 2.29 -6.25 14.91
C LEU A 66 0.87 -5.78 15.33
N PRO A 67 0.67 -4.48 15.59
CA PRO A 67 -0.67 -3.90 15.71
C PRO A 67 -1.49 -4.15 14.45
N LEU A 68 -2.80 -4.30 14.60
CA LEU A 68 -3.70 -4.52 13.47
C LEU A 68 -3.65 -3.32 12.50
N PRO A 69 -3.60 -3.56 11.18
CA PRO A 69 -3.53 -2.48 10.22
C PRO A 69 -4.89 -1.83 10.01
N ASP A 70 -4.89 -0.50 9.95
CA ASP A 70 -5.97 0.26 9.34
C ASP A 70 -5.80 0.30 7.83
N LEU A 71 -4.53 0.43 7.37
CA LEU A 71 -4.17 0.50 5.96
C LEU A 71 -3.07 -0.51 5.61
N ILE A 72 -3.23 -1.17 4.47
CA ILE A 72 -2.27 -2.09 3.88
C ILE A 72 -1.85 -1.51 2.53
N VAL A 73 -0.62 -1.00 2.46
CA VAL A 73 -0.06 -0.35 1.27
C VAL A 73 0.90 -1.31 0.57
N GLY A 74 0.74 -1.48 -0.74
CA GLY A 74 1.64 -2.31 -1.55
C GLY A 74 1.99 -1.66 -2.88
N ALA A 75 3.24 -1.84 -3.29
CA ALA A 75 3.71 -1.50 -4.62
C ALA A 75 4.41 -2.74 -5.20
N GLY A 76 3.95 -3.20 -6.35
CA GLY A 76 4.54 -4.32 -7.08
C GLY A 76 3.62 -5.52 -7.15
N HIS A 77 3.66 -6.22 -8.27
CA HIS A 77 2.81 -7.39 -8.52
C HIS A 77 3.02 -8.52 -7.49
N ARG A 78 4.20 -8.56 -6.88
CA ARG A 78 4.54 -9.54 -5.82
C ARG A 78 3.82 -9.25 -4.51
N THR A 79 3.33 -8.03 -4.31
CA THR A 79 2.62 -7.64 -3.07
C THR A 79 1.14 -7.98 -3.12
N HIS A 80 0.54 -8.06 -4.31
CA HIS A 80 -0.92 -8.18 -4.49
C HIS A 80 -1.55 -9.32 -3.67
N LEU A 81 -1.07 -10.55 -3.82
CA LEU A 81 -1.64 -11.69 -3.09
C LEU A 81 -1.40 -11.60 -1.58
N HIS A 82 -0.24 -11.09 -1.16
CA HIS A 82 0.04 -10.82 0.26
C HIS A 82 -0.89 -9.76 0.84
N MET A 83 -1.23 -8.71 0.08
CA MET A 83 -2.19 -7.69 0.51
C MET A 83 -3.58 -8.29 0.76
N LEU A 84 -4.04 -9.17 -0.15
CA LEU A 84 -5.33 -9.84 0.00
C LEU A 84 -5.33 -10.82 1.17
N ALA A 85 -4.25 -11.59 1.34
CA ALA A 85 -4.10 -12.51 2.47
C ALA A 85 -4.04 -11.73 3.81
N ALA A 86 -3.23 -10.68 3.90
CA ALA A 86 -3.15 -9.82 5.08
C ALA A 86 -4.51 -9.20 5.40
N LYS A 87 -5.23 -8.67 4.40
CA LYS A 87 -6.59 -8.13 4.58
C LYS A 87 -7.56 -9.19 5.11
N LYS A 88 -7.52 -10.39 4.55
CA LYS A 88 -8.38 -11.51 4.97
C LYS A 88 -8.13 -11.91 6.42
N VAL A 89 -6.87 -11.90 6.87
CA VAL A 89 -6.48 -12.36 8.22
C VAL A 89 -6.59 -11.25 9.28
N TYR A 90 -6.18 -10.02 8.95
CA TYR A 90 -6.01 -8.93 9.90
C TYR A 90 -6.96 -7.74 9.68
N GLY A 91 -7.71 -7.72 8.59
CA GLY A 91 -8.57 -6.60 8.22
C GLY A 91 -7.81 -5.45 7.57
N GLY A 92 -8.27 -4.21 7.80
CA GLY A 92 -7.72 -3.02 7.17
C GLY A 92 -8.13 -2.83 5.70
N GLN A 93 -7.79 -1.67 5.15
CA GLN A 93 -8.07 -1.29 3.76
C GLN A 93 -6.81 -1.39 2.90
N THR A 94 -6.93 -1.98 1.71
CA THR A 94 -5.81 -2.17 0.77
C THR A 94 -5.68 -1.02 -0.22
N ILE A 95 -4.47 -0.44 -0.29
CA ILE A 95 -4.10 0.60 -1.26
C ILE A 95 -2.94 0.09 -2.11
N VAL A 96 -3.18 -0.15 -3.40
CA VAL A 96 -2.14 -0.59 -4.36
C VAL A 96 -1.64 0.58 -5.21
N LEU A 97 -0.32 0.65 -5.43
CA LEU A 97 0.36 1.73 -6.17
C LEU A 97 0.85 1.27 -7.54
N MET A 98 -0.07 0.99 -8.46
CA MET A 98 0.13 0.66 -9.88
C MET A 98 -1.16 0.09 -10.45
N GLN A 99 -1.24 -0.07 -11.77
CA GLN A 99 -2.23 -0.99 -12.35
C GLN A 99 -1.95 -2.44 -11.87
N PRO A 100 -2.87 -3.07 -11.11
CA PRO A 100 -2.66 -4.43 -10.66
C PRO A 100 -2.87 -5.45 -11.79
N SER A 101 -2.15 -6.57 -11.73
CA SER A 101 -2.40 -7.73 -12.61
C SER A 101 -3.61 -8.56 -12.20
N LEU A 102 -4.20 -8.28 -11.03
CA LEU A 102 -5.45 -8.85 -10.54
C LEU A 102 -6.59 -7.84 -10.77
N PRO A 103 -7.86 -8.26 -10.77
CA PRO A 103 -8.98 -7.33 -10.84
C PRO A 103 -8.85 -6.21 -9.80
N VAL A 104 -8.97 -4.95 -10.25
CA VAL A 104 -8.89 -3.76 -9.40
C VAL A 104 -9.88 -3.82 -8.23
N SER A 105 -11.04 -4.44 -8.44
CA SER A 105 -12.08 -4.65 -7.43
C SER A 105 -11.65 -5.51 -6.23
N PHE A 106 -10.48 -6.16 -6.28
CA PHE A 106 -9.94 -6.87 -5.12
C PHE A 106 -9.25 -5.93 -4.12
N PHE A 107 -8.94 -4.71 -4.53
CA PHE A 107 -8.32 -3.69 -3.68
C PHE A 107 -9.35 -2.63 -3.30
N ASP A 108 -9.23 -2.07 -2.09
CA ASP A 108 -10.13 -0.99 -1.66
C ASP A 108 -9.83 0.31 -2.39
N LEU A 109 -8.57 0.55 -2.79
CA LEU A 109 -8.16 1.67 -3.62
C LEU A 109 -6.95 1.30 -4.49
N SER A 110 -7.01 1.61 -5.77
CA SER A 110 -5.86 1.52 -6.68
C SER A 110 -5.41 2.92 -7.11
N LEU A 111 -4.18 3.27 -6.74
CA LEU A 111 -3.51 4.48 -7.20
C LEU A 111 -2.74 4.14 -8.48
N ILE A 112 -3.38 4.38 -9.63
CA ILE A 112 -2.84 4.02 -10.94
C ILE A 112 -2.19 5.25 -11.56
N PRO A 113 -0.95 5.16 -12.09
CA PRO A 113 -0.35 6.27 -12.82
C PRO A 113 -1.18 6.66 -14.05
N GLU A 114 -1.35 7.96 -14.29
CA GLU A 114 -2.12 8.49 -15.44
C GLU A 114 -1.61 7.92 -16.79
N HIS A 115 -0.31 7.67 -16.91
CA HIS A 115 0.32 7.14 -18.12
C HIS A 115 0.04 5.64 -18.38
N ASP A 116 -0.61 4.93 -17.45
CA ASP A 116 -1.06 3.54 -17.67
C ASP A 116 -2.42 3.48 -18.39
N TYR A 117 -3.11 4.62 -18.58
CA TYR A 117 -4.36 4.76 -19.32
C TYR A 117 -5.45 3.74 -18.95
N TYR A 118 -5.64 3.45 -17.66
CA TYR A 118 -6.61 2.46 -17.21
C TYR A 118 -8.06 2.88 -17.51
N GLN A 119 -8.78 2.04 -18.27
CA GLN A 119 -10.18 2.29 -18.68
C GLN A 119 -11.20 1.33 -18.00
N GLY A 120 -10.76 0.56 -17.00
CA GLY A 120 -11.62 -0.42 -16.32
C GLY A 120 -12.43 0.17 -15.17
N GLY A 121 -13.26 -0.66 -14.54
CA GLY A 121 -14.05 -0.29 -13.36
C GLY A 121 -13.35 -0.64 -12.03
N GLY A 122 -13.76 0.02 -10.95
CA GLY A 122 -13.24 -0.20 -9.59
C GLY A 122 -12.99 1.12 -8.87
N ASN A 123 -12.47 1.05 -7.64
CA ASN A 123 -12.08 2.24 -6.91
C ASN A 123 -10.64 2.64 -7.29
N VAL A 124 -10.54 3.54 -8.27
CA VAL A 124 -9.26 3.99 -8.83
C VAL A 124 -9.13 5.49 -8.61
N LEU A 125 -7.94 5.90 -8.20
CA LEU A 125 -7.53 7.30 -8.23
C LEU A 125 -6.28 7.41 -9.08
N GLU A 126 -6.37 8.22 -10.14
CA GLU A 126 -5.25 8.45 -11.02
C GLU A 126 -4.20 9.33 -10.33
N THR A 127 -2.96 8.88 -10.34
CA THR A 127 -1.83 9.66 -9.83
C THR A 127 -1.18 10.41 -10.99
N ARG A 128 -1.16 11.75 -10.87
CA ARG A 128 -0.47 12.64 -11.82
C ARG A 128 0.95 12.89 -11.33
N GLY A 129 1.94 12.52 -12.13
CA GLY A 129 3.33 12.77 -11.81
C GLY A 129 4.30 12.10 -12.78
N VAL A 130 5.28 12.87 -13.21
CA VAL A 130 6.45 12.40 -13.96
C VAL A 130 7.64 12.36 -13.00
N LEU A 131 8.48 11.34 -13.12
CA LEU A 131 9.84 11.36 -12.54
C LEU A 131 10.59 12.54 -13.18
N ASN A 132 10.68 13.66 -12.48
CA ASN A 132 11.73 14.65 -12.69
C ASN A 132 12.20 15.18 -11.34
N PRO A 133 13.51 15.18 -11.06
CA PRO A 133 14.06 15.90 -9.92
C PRO A 133 13.94 17.40 -10.20
N ILE A 134 12.82 17.99 -9.80
CA ILE A 134 12.71 19.45 -9.69
C ILE A 134 13.50 19.88 -8.45
N HIS A 135 14.78 20.19 -8.65
CA HIS A 135 15.45 21.13 -7.77
C HIS A 135 14.71 22.46 -7.91
N ALA A 136 13.93 22.84 -6.90
CA ALA A 136 13.50 24.22 -6.74
C ALA A 136 14.74 25.02 -6.29
N ALA A 137 15.49 25.53 -7.26
CA ALA A 137 16.32 26.71 -7.03
C ALA A 137 15.34 27.86 -6.80
N GLY A 138 15.13 28.19 -5.52
CA GLY A 138 14.49 29.44 -5.15
C GLY A 138 15.48 30.56 -5.43
N GLU A 139 15.17 31.40 -6.42
CA GLU A 139 15.78 32.72 -6.55
C GLU A 139 14.67 33.77 -6.57
N THR A 140 14.64 34.48 -5.43
CA THR A 140 14.16 35.84 -5.11
C THR A 140 12.93 36.40 -5.82
#